data_AF-A0A7X7GV18-F1
#
_entry.id   AF-A0A7X7GV18-F1
#
_cell.length_a   1.000
_cell.length_b   1.000
_cell.length_c   1.000
_cell.angle_alpha   90.00
_cell.angle_beta   90.00
_cell.angle_gamma   90.00
#
_symmetry.space_group_name_H-M   'P 1'
#
loop_
_entity.id
_entity.type
_entity.pdbx_description
1 polymer ?
#
loop_
_entity_poly.entity_id
_entity_poly.type
_entity_poly.pdbx_seq_one_letter_code
_entity_poly.pdbx_strand_id
1 'polypeptide(L)'
;MATRWSGLVGLVAAVSLSCAGDRVEPDTPQGGRAAEAETREAAKPTDPSGATALTEVRDFRESIADRGTLLSRTAAPSVGQALVTVADGFYRDHQQRLHQAFDASLGELPNGAPPGPTNARLVGTVDAAIPEDADEQRQLAQFHLVFSPDIRELASSAFDAAFAPLASAQAEMPVSTAGELYGFFAIAEPTYERCGDSDVCIHYGDSDVFVVNFTRIDENLWTPAAVSWWTRMPPSVPQEGIGKKDGAPTPQGGGAVGAHGAAPPKAQPASAAGGPTRTP
;
A
#
# COMPACT_ATOMS: atom_id res chain seq x y z
N MET A 1 -7.59 -14.13 -22.69
CA MET A 1 -6.65 -14.00 -21.55
C MET A 1 -7.39 -13.38 -20.36
N ALA A 2 -8.38 -14.06 -19.78
CA ALA A 2 -9.40 -13.42 -18.92
C ALA A 2 -9.38 -13.84 -17.44
N THR A 3 -8.35 -14.56 -16.98
CA THR A 3 -8.40 -15.28 -15.70
C THR A 3 -7.57 -14.67 -14.57
N ARG A 4 -6.72 -13.67 -14.82
CA ARG A 4 -5.91 -13.02 -13.77
C ARG A 4 -6.50 -11.68 -13.26
N TRP A 5 -7.33 -11.04 -14.08
CA TRP A 5 -7.97 -9.75 -13.78
C TRP A 5 -8.99 -9.80 -12.63
N SER A 6 -9.67 -10.94 -12.48
CA SER A 6 -10.74 -11.11 -11.48
C SER A 6 -10.23 -11.14 -10.03
N GLY A 7 -8.95 -11.43 -9.81
CA GLY A 7 -8.36 -11.51 -8.47
C GLY A 7 -8.03 -10.15 -7.86
N LEU A 8 -7.44 -9.24 -8.64
CA LEU A 8 -6.96 -7.94 -8.16
C LEU A 8 -8.08 -6.91 -8.06
N VAL A 9 -8.91 -6.80 -9.12
CA VAL A 9 -10.14 -6.00 -9.11
C VAL A 9 -11.12 -6.55 -8.07
N GLY A 10 -11.12 -7.87 -7.86
CA GLY A 10 -11.92 -8.53 -6.83
C GLY A 10 -11.50 -8.18 -5.40
N LEU A 11 -10.20 -8.05 -5.12
CA LEU A 11 -9.71 -7.69 -3.78
C LEU A 11 -9.89 -6.20 -3.47
N VAL A 12 -9.54 -5.32 -4.42
CA VAL A 12 -9.67 -3.86 -4.25
C VAL A 12 -11.14 -3.44 -4.21
N ALA A 13 -12.01 -4.05 -5.02
CA ALA A 13 -13.46 -3.79 -4.94
C ALA A 13 -14.09 -4.38 -3.66
N ALA A 14 -13.65 -5.55 -3.18
CA ALA A 14 -14.21 -6.14 -1.96
C ALA A 14 -13.89 -5.32 -0.71
N VAL A 15 -12.70 -4.73 -0.63
CA VAL A 15 -12.30 -3.84 0.47
C VAL A 15 -13.02 -2.49 0.37
N SER A 16 -13.10 -1.90 -0.84
CA SER A 16 -13.73 -0.59 -1.04
C SER A 16 -15.24 -0.58 -0.82
N LEU A 17 -15.94 -1.70 -1.05
CA LEU A 17 -17.38 -1.82 -0.80
C LEU A 17 -17.75 -2.14 0.67
N SER A 18 -16.79 -2.54 1.51
CA SER A 18 -17.07 -2.97 2.89
C SER A 18 -17.13 -1.82 3.91
N CYS A 19 -16.87 -0.57 3.49
CA CYS A 19 -16.96 0.61 4.35
C CYS A 19 -18.30 1.37 4.25
N ALA A 20 -19.24 0.91 3.42
CA ALA A 20 -20.55 1.53 3.23
C ALA A 20 -21.63 0.93 4.16
N GLY A 21 -21.39 0.93 5.47
CA GLY A 21 -22.32 0.35 6.42
C GLY A 21 -22.12 0.81 7.86
N ASP A 22 -22.51 2.06 8.16
CA ASP A 22 -23.44 2.34 9.26
C ASP A 22 -23.70 3.85 9.45
N ARG A 23 -24.93 4.28 9.13
CA ARG A 23 -25.86 4.96 10.05
C ARG A 23 -27.14 5.35 9.30
N VAL A 24 -28.25 4.76 9.70
CA VAL A 24 -29.62 5.14 9.31
C VAL A 24 -30.28 5.80 10.52
N GLU A 25 -30.92 6.96 10.33
CA GLU A 25 -32.33 7.20 10.70
C GLU A 25 -32.85 8.51 10.05
N PRO A 26 -34.18 8.64 9.88
CA PRO A 26 -34.77 9.17 8.66
C PRO A 26 -35.38 10.56 8.83
N ASP A 27 -35.56 11.27 7.73
CA ASP A 27 -36.81 11.99 7.48
C ASP A 27 -36.96 12.29 5.98
N THR A 28 -38.08 11.86 5.41
CA THR A 28 -38.56 12.33 4.10
C THR A 28 -39.63 13.39 4.36
N PRO A 29 -39.83 14.33 3.41
CA PRO A 29 -40.98 14.11 2.55
C PRO A 29 -40.70 14.32 1.06
N GLN A 30 -41.48 13.56 0.30
CA GLN A 30 -41.63 13.61 -1.15
C GLN A 30 -42.09 14.99 -1.64
N GLY A 31 -41.57 15.39 -2.81
CA GLY A 31 -42.10 16.48 -3.63
C GLY A 31 -41.56 16.33 -5.05
N GLY A 32 -42.44 16.03 -6.00
CA GLY A 32 -42.07 15.64 -7.35
C GLY A 32 -41.85 16.78 -8.34
N ARG A 33 -41.49 16.31 -9.55
CA ARG A 33 -41.57 16.90 -10.90
C ARG A 33 -40.40 17.71 -11.48
N ALA A 34 -40.07 17.19 -12.65
CA ALA A 34 -39.93 17.85 -13.95
C ALA A 34 -38.49 18.10 -14.43
N ALA A 35 -38.24 17.51 -15.59
CA ALA A 35 -37.07 17.68 -16.41
C ALA A 35 -36.95 19.13 -16.88
N GLU A 36 -35.77 19.71 -16.71
CA GLU A 36 -35.26 20.76 -17.57
C GLU A 36 -33.83 20.39 -17.96
N ALA A 37 -33.67 20.15 -19.27
CA ALA A 37 -32.36 19.98 -19.89
C ALA A 37 -31.73 21.37 -19.98
N GLU A 38 -30.95 21.74 -18.97
CA GLU A 38 -30.06 22.90 -19.04
C GLU A 38 -28.73 22.49 -19.66
N THR A 39 -28.44 23.08 -20.82
CA THR A 39 -27.10 23.17 -21.42
C THR A 39 -26.11 23.74 -20.40
N ARG A 40 -25.36 22.86 -19.72
CA ARG A 40 -24.22 23.27 -18.90
C ARG A 40 -23.02 23.58 -19.81
N GLU A 41 -22.81 24.86 -20.02
CA GLU A 41 -21.48 25.44 -20.20
C GLU A 41 -20.57 24.90 -19.08
N ALA A 42 -19.38 24.39 -19.43
CA ALA A 42 -18.45 23.79 -18.48
C ALA A 42 -18.03 24.84 -17.44
N ALA A 43 -18.72 24.85 -16.30
CA ALA A 43 -18.40 25.70 -15.17
C ALA A 43 -16.94 25.42 -14.76
N LYS A 44 -16.12 26.47 -14.76
CA LYS A 44 -14.74 26.43 -14.28
C LYS A 44 -14.72 25.81 -12.88
N PRO A 45 -13.84 24.82 -12.59
CA PRO A 45 -13.79 24.20 -11.27
C PRO A 45 -13.51 25.28 -10.22
N THR A 46 -14.47 25.50 -9.34
CA THR A 46 -14.46 26.54 -8.30
C THR A 46 -14.04 25.99 -6.94
N ASP A 47 -13.75 24.69 -6.85
CA ASP A 47 -13.37 24.01 -5.62
C ASP A 47 -11.90 23.55 -5.68
N PRO A 48 -10.95 24.37 -5.19
CA PRO A 48 -9.54 23.98 -5.11
C PRO A 48 -9.27 22.93 -4.03
N SER A 49 -10.24 22.56 -3.19
CA SER A 49 -10.06 21.65 -2.04
C SER A 49 -10.29 20.18 -2.37
N GLY A 50 -10.81 19.85 -3.55
CA GLY A 50 -11.16 18.46 -3.90
C GLY A 50 -12.38 17.89 -3.16
N ALA A 51 -13.00 18.62 -2.23
CA ALA A 51 -14.14 18.17 -1.44
C ALA A 51 -15.36 17.77 -2.30
N THR A 52 -15.58 18.49 -3.40
CA THR A 52 -16.62 18.14 -4.38
C THR A 52 -16.33 16.79 -5.05
N ALA A 53 -15.07 16.49 -5.39
CA ALA A 53 -14.70 15.22 -6.01
C ALA A 53 -14.91 14.04 -5.04
N LEU A 54 -14.57 14.21 -3.76
CA LEU A 54 -14.82 13.20 -2.72
C LEU A 54 -16.31 12.90 -2.55
N THR A 55 -17.15 13.95 -2.58
CA THR A 55 -18.60 13.80 -2.55
C THR A 55 -19.12 13.05 -3.77
N GLU A 56 -18.68 13.43 -4.97
CA GLU A 56 -19.08 12.76 -6.22
C GLU A 56 -18.66 11.29 -6.25
N VAL A 57 -17.46 10.97 -5.76
CA VAL A 57 -16.98 9.58 -5.65
C VAL A 57 -17.80 8.79 -4.64
N ARG A 58 -18.15 9.37 -3.49
CA ARG A 58 -19.04 8.72 -2.52
C ARG A 58 -20.40 8.40 -3.14
N ASP A 59 -21.05 9.38 -3.75
CA ASP A 59 -22.36 9.21 -4.38
C ASP A 59 -22.29 8.17 -5.53
N PHE A 60 -21.19 8.16 -6.29
CA PHE A 60 -20.91 7.13 -7.28
C PHE A 60 -20.81 5.74 -6.66
N ARG A 61 -20.00 5.57 -5.60
CA ARG A 61 -19.85 4.28 -4.88
C ARG A 61 -21.19 3.78 -4.35
N GLU A 62 -22.00 4.65 -3.76
CA GLU A 62 -23.36 4.31 -3.32
C GLU A 62 -24.24 3.85 -4.48
N SER A 63 -24.15 4.51 -5.64
CA SER A 63 -24.96 4.19 -6.82
C SER A 63 -24.67 2.80 -7.41
N ILE A 64 -23.52 2.21 -7.11
CA ILE A 64 -23.05 0.90 -7.60
C ILE A 64 -22.92 -0.16 -6.50
N ALA A 65 -23.29 0.17 -5.26
CA ALA A 65 -23.21 -0.75 -4.12
C ALA A 65 -24.11 -1.99 -4.28
N ASP A 66 -25.26 -1.84 -4.95
CA ASP A 66 -26.11 -2.98 -5.27
C ASP A 66 -25.59 -3.75 -6.50
N ARG A 67 -25.08 -4.96 -6.25
CA ARG A 67 -24.57 -5.87 -7.27
C ARG A 67 -25.59 -6.18 -8.37
N GLY A 68 -26.87 -6.37 -8.02
CA GLY A 68 -27.90 -6.71 -9.00
C GLY A 68 -28.15 -5.56 -9.98
N THR A 69 -28.27 -4.35 -9.45
CA THR A 69 -28.40 -3.11 -10.21
C THR A 69 -27.15 -2.83 -11.06
N LEU A 70 -25.95 -3.02 -10.52
CA LEU A 70 -24.71 -2.82 -11.28
C LEU A 70 -24.60 -3.74 -12.51
N LEU A 71 -24.91 -5.03 -12.35
CA LEU A 71 -24.86 -6.00 -13.45
C LEU A 71 -25.94 -5.73 -14.50
N SER A 72 -27.15 -5.39 -14.06
CA SER A 72 -28.26 -5.08 -14.98
C SER A 72 -28.05 -3.79 -15.77
N ARG A 73 -27.46 -2.75 -15.17
CA ARG A 73 -27.16 -1.47 -15.85
C ARG A 73 -26.10 -1.60 -16.94
N THR A 74 -25.13 -2.50 -16.76
CA THR A 74 -23.97 -2.65 -17.66
C THR A 74 -24.09 -3.80 -18.64
N ALA A 75 -25.01 -4.75 -18.41
CA ALA A 75 -25.08 -6.03 -19.11
C ALA A 75 -23.75 -6.80 -19.13
N ALA A 76 -22.86 -6.54 -18.17
CA ALA A 76 -21.55 -7.17 -18.09
C ALA A 76 -21.68 -8.61 -17.54
N PRO A 77 -20.82 -9.55 -18.00
CA PRO A 77 -20.89 -10.95 -17.59
C PRO A 77 -20.26 -11.21 -16.21
N SER A 78 -19.66 -10.19 -15.56
CA SER A 78 -19.11 -10.28 -14.21
C SER A 78 -19.11 -8.92 -13.51
N VAL A 79 -19.05 -8.95 -12.17
CA VAL A 79 -18.96 -7.72 -11.35
C VAL A 79 -17.70 -6.93 -11.67
N GLY A 80 -16.55 -7.60 -11.82
CA GLY A 80 -15.30 -6.93 -12.16
C GLY A 80 -15.39 -6.17 -13.49
N GLN A 81 -15.98 -6.77 -14.53
CA GLN A 81 -16.16 -6.07 -15.81
C GLN A 81 -17.21 -4.95 -15.73
N ALA A 82 -18.27 -5.13 -14.94
CA ALA A 82 -19.24 -4.06 -14.68
C ALA A 82 -18.55 -2.85 -14.02
N LEU A 83 -17.73 -3.10 -13.00
CA LEU A 83 -16.96 -2.08 -12.27
C LEU A 83 -16.00 -1.32 -13.18
N VAL A 84 -15.22 -2.02 -14.01
CA VAL A 84 -14.32 -1.37 -14.98
C VAL A 84 -15.11 -0.48 -15.93
N THR A 85 -16.27 -0.94 -16.41
CA THR A 85 -17.11 -0.17 -17.34
C THR A 85 -17.65 1.12 -16.71
N VAL A 86 -18.21 1.04 -15.50
CA VAL A 86 -18.76 2.22 -14.82
C VAL A 86 -17.65 3.17 -14.35
N ALA A 87 -16.50 2.62 -13.95
CA ALA A 87 -15.34 3.42 -13.54
C ALA A 87 -14.72 4.18 -14.72
N ASP A 88 -14.61 3.57 -15.90
CA ASP A 88 -14.13 4.25 -17.11
C ASP A 88 -15.06 5.41 -17.51
N GLY A 89 -16.38 5.20 -17.47
CA GLY A 89 -17.35 6.26 -17.70
C GLY A 89 -17.22 7.40 -16.70
N PHE A 90 -17.21 7.08 -15.40
CA PHE A 90 -17.07 8.07 -14.34
C PHE A 90 -15.73 8.83 -14.42
N TYR A 91 -14.63 8.11 -14.66
CA TYR A 91 -13.32 8.74 -14.83
C TYR A 91 -13.33 9.74 -15.99
N ARG A 92 -13.88 9.37 -17.15
CA ARG A 92 -13.95 10.27 -18.32
C ARG A 92 -14.66 11.58 -18.01
N ASP A 93 -15.75 11.50 -17.26
CA ASP A 93 -16.61 12.64 -16.94
C ASP A 93 -16.04 13.50 -15.79
N HIS A 94 -15.22 12.92 -14.91
CA HIS A 94 -14.74 13.56 -13.67
C HIS A 94 -13.21 13.70 -13.54
N GLN A 95 -12.42 13.24 -14.51
CA GLN A 95 -10.94 13.11 -14.42
C GLN A 95 -10.24 14.31 -13.82
N GLN A 96 -10.54 15.53 -14.29
CA GLN A 96 -9.82 16.73 -13.85
C GLN A 96 -9.96 16.96 -12.35
N ARG A 97 -11.17 16.74 -11.81
CA ARG A 97 -11.45 16.95 -10.39
C ARG A 97 -10.87 15.84 -9.52
N LEU A 98 -10.88 14.60 -10.03
CA LEU A 98 -10.24 13.47 -9.37
C LEU A 98 -8.73 13.70 -9.21
N HIS A 99 -8.06 14.13 -10.29
CA HIS A 99 -6.63 14.47 -10.25
C HIS A 99 -6.33 15.61 -9.28
N GLN A 100 -7.15 16.66 -9.27
CA GLN A 100 -6.98 17.78 -8.33
C GLN A 100 -7.13 17.35 -6.87
N ALA A 101 -8.12 16.51 -6.56
CA ALA A 101 -8.32 16.00 -5.20
C ALA A 101 -7.14 15.12 -4.76
N PHE A 102 -6.65 14.27 -5.66
CA PHE A 102 -5.50 13.42 -5.39
C PHE A 102 -4.24 14.23 -5.13
N ASP A 103 -3.91 15.19 -6.01
CA ASP A 103 -2.75 16.07 -5.85
C ASP A 103 -2.82 16.88 -4.55
N ALA A 104 -4.00 17.39 -4.20
CA ALA A 104 -4.23 18.09 -2.94
C ALA A 104 -3.97 17.18 -1.73
N SER A 105 -4.57 15.98 -1.71
CA SER A 105 -4.39 15.02 -0.61
C SER A 105 -2.93 14.58 -0.44
N LEU A 106 -2.20 14.41 -1.55
CA LEU A 106 -0.78 14.08 -1.53
C LEU A 106 0.06 15.25 -1.00
N GLY A 107 -0.29 16.49 -1.37
CA GLY A 107 0.37 17.71 -0.90
C GLY A 107 0.14 18.03 0.58
N GLU A 108 -0.95 17.52 1.16
CA GLU A 108 -1.29 17.69 2.58
C GLU A 108 -0.54 16.74 3.52
N LEU A 109 0.07 15.66 2.98
CA LEU A 109 0.83 14.75 3.81
C LEU A 109 2.13 15.42 4.33
N PRO A 110 2.39 15.39 5.65
CA PRO A 110 3.67 15.83 6.17
C PRO A 110 4.80 14.94 5.65
N ASN A 111 5.98 15.52 5.47
CA ASN A 111 7.17 14.76 5.10
C ASN A 111 7.71 13.99 6.30
N GLY A 112 7.97 12.71 6.10
CA GLY A 112 8.50 11.76 7.08
C GLY A 112 9.77 11.09 6.61
N ALA A 113 10.44 10.39 7.53
CA ALA A 113 11.55 9.49 7.17
C ALA A 113 11.02 8.06 7.03
N PRO A 114 11.44 7.31 5.99
CA PRO A 114 11.09 5.90 5.89
C PRO A 114 11.66 5.12 7.09
N PRO A 115 10.97 4.06 7.56
CA PRO A 115 11.53 3.17 8.57
C PRO A 115 12.82 2.53 8.06
N GLY A 116 13.82 2.43 8.93
CA GLY A 116 15.14 1.87 8.58
C GLY A 116 15.59 0.79 9.56
N PRO A 117 16.61 0.00 9.18
CA PRO A 117 17.11 -1.11 10.02
C PRO A 117 17.72 -0.66 11.34
N THR A 118 17.96 0.64 11.53
CA THR A 118 18.52 1.22 12.75
C THR A 118 17.47 1.40 13.85
N ASN A 119 16.19 1.56 13.51
CA ASN A 119 15.09 1.81 14.44
C ASN A 119 13.89 0.88 14.26
N ALA A 120 13.85 0.10 13.19
CA ALA A 120 12.79 -0.85 12.89
C ALA A 120 13.33 -2.13 12.24
N ARG A 121 12.53 -3.18 12.30
CA ARG A 121 12.77 -4.47 11.64
C ARG A 121 11.69 -4.67 10.57
N LEU A 122 12.12 -4.98 9.35
CA LEU A 122 11.21 -5.42 8.29
C LEU A 122 10.60 -6.77 8.67
N VAL A 123 9.29 -6.80 8.73
CA VAL A 123 8.50 -8.01 8.95
C VAL A 123 8.33 -8.77 7.64
N GLY A 124 7.93 -8.07 6.59
CA GLY A 124 7.70 -8.64 5.27
C GLY A 124 7.25 -7.58 4.26
N THR A 125 7.24 -7.98 3.00
CA THR A 125 6.77 -7.17 1.87
C THR A 125 5.86 -8.02 0.99
N VAL A 126 4.79 -7.42 0.51
CA VAL A 126 3.89 -8.00 -0.49
C VAL A 126 3.90 -7.09 -1.71
N ASP A 127 4.30 -7.62 -2.84
CA ASP A 127 4.24 -6.92 -4.12
C ASP A 127 2.80 -6.92 -4.65
N ALA A 128 2.34 -5.76 -5.11
CA ALA A 128 1.11 -5.65 -5.86
C ALA A 128 1.33 -6.19 -7.27
N ALA A 129 0.39 -6.98 -7.79
CA ALA A 129 0.48 -7.47 -9.16
C ALA A 129 0.08 -6.35 -10.13
N ILE A 130 1.05 -5.56 -10.56
CA ILE A 130 0.90 -4.55 -11.60
C ILE A 130 1.01 -5.24 -12.98
N PRO A 131 0.09 -4.97 -13.93
CA PRO A 131 0.20 -5.48 -15.29
C PRO A 131 1.51 -5.08 -15.97
N GLU A 132 2.01 -5.91 -16.89
CA GLU A 132 3.20 -5.55 -17.70
C GLU A 132 2.85 -4.60 -18.85
N ASP A 133 1.61 -4.67 -19.34
CA ASP A 133 1.13 -3.83 -20.44
C ASP A 133 0.80 -2.41 -19.96
N ALA A 134 1.25 -1.40 -20.72
CA ALA A 134 1.13 0.00 -20.33
C ALA A 134 -0.33 0.51 -20.33
N ASP A 135 -1.18 0.02 -21.24
CA ASP A 135 -2.59 0.42 -21.27
C ASP A 135 -3.34 -0.25 -20.11
N GLU A 136 -3.01 -1.50 -19.78
CA GLU A 136 -3.54 -2.19 -18.60
C GLU A 136 -3.10 -1.51 -17.29
N GLN A 137 -1.86 -1.04 -17.19
CA GLN A 137 -1.36 -0.24 -16.06
C GLN A 137 -2.13 1.06 -15.90
N ARG A 138 -2.34 1.79 -17.01
CA ARG A 138 -3.09 3.05 -17.01
C ARG A 138 -4.52 2.81 -16.53
N GLN A 139 -5.19 1.78 -17.02
CA GLN A 139 -6.55 1.43 -16.59
C GLN A 139 -6.61 1.09 -15.10
N LEU A 140 -5.62 0.35 -14.58
CA LEU A 140 -5.53 0.06 -13.14
C LEU A 140 -5.38 1.34 -12.31
N ALA A 141 -4.49 2.26 -12.70
CA ALA A 141 -4.29 3.51 -11.99
C ALA A 141 -5.53 4.43 -12.04
N GLN A 142 -6.21 4.50 -13.19
CA GLN A 142 -7.48 5.21 -13.32
C GLN A 142 -8.56 4.62 -12.42
N PHE A 143 -8.64 3.29 -12.35
CA PHE A 143 -9.56 2.60 -11.46
C PHE A 143 -9.30 2.96 -10.00
N HIS A 144 -8.04 2.91 -9.54
CA HIS A 144 -7.69 3.35 -8.19
C HIS A 144 -8.07 4.80 -7.94
N LEU A 145 -7.82 5.70 -8.88
CA LEU A 145 -8.14 7.12 -8.73
C LEU A 145 -9.66 7.38 -8.63
N VAL A 146 -10.49 6.64 -9.37
CA VAL A 146 -11.96 6.73 -9.27
C VAL A 146 -12.43 6.27 -7.89
N PHE A 147 -11.87 5.19 -7.38
CA PHE A 147 -12.30 4.58 -6.13
C PHE A 147 -11.54 5.07 -4.90
N SER A 148 -10.49 5.88 -5.05
CA SER A 148 -9.69 6.42 -3.95
C SER A 148 -8.96 7.68 -4.43
N PRO A 149 -9.69 8.78 -4.67
CA PRO A 149 -9.07 10.06 -5.05
C PRO A 149 -8.35 10.74 -3.88
N ASP A 150 -8.39 10.17 -2.68
CA ASP A 150 -7.59 10.57 -1.52
C ASP A 150 -6.44 9.55 -1.31
N ILE A 151 -5.22 10.06 -1.13
CA ILE A 151 -4.03 9.22 -0.97
C ILE A 151 -4.06 8.36 0.29
N ARG A 152 -4.69 8.82 1.38
CA ARG A 152 -4.80 8.06 2.63
C ARG A 152 -5.78 6.91 2.46
N GLU A 153 -6.91 7.14 1.80
CA GLU A 153 -7.86 6.08 1.41
C GLU A 153 -7.20 5.03 0.52
N LEU A 154 -6.43 5.46 -0.48
CA LEU A 154 -5.73 4.54 -1.38
C LEU A 154 -4.67 3.72 -0.64
N ALA A 155 -3.88 4.37 0.23
CA ALA A 155 -2.88 3.71 1.04
C ALA A 155 -3.52 2.72 2.04
N SER A 156 -4.64 3.09 2.68
CA SER A 156 -5.39 2.20 3.56
C SER A 156 -5.92 0.98 2.81
N SER A 157 -6.53 1.18 1.64
CA SER A 157 -7.05 0.08 0.82
C SER A 157 -5.94 -0.88 0.37
N ALA A 158 -4.76 -0.34 0.04
CA ALA A 158 -3.59 -1.15 -0.28
C ALA A 158 -3.09 -1.95 0.93
N PHE A 159 -3.06 -1.32 2.11
CA PHE A 159 -2.75 -2.00 3.37
C PHE A 159 -3.73 -3.13 3.68
N ASP A 160 -5.03 -2.88 3.60
CA ASP A 160 -6.08 -3.88 3.84
C ASP A 160 -5.92 -5.10 2.93
N ALA A 161 -5.64 -4.85 1.65
CA ALA A 161 -5.38 -5.90 0.67
C ALA A 161 -4.11 -6.73 0.98
N ALA A 162 -3.08 -6.09 1.54
CA ALA A 162 -1.80 -6.71 1.81
C ALA A 162 -1.67 -7.31 3.23
N PHE A 163 -2.57 -6.97 4.16
CA PHE A 163 -2.40 -7.35 5.56
C PHE A 163 -2.42 -8.87 5.77
N ALA A 164 -3.41 -9.57 5.24
CA ALA A 164 -3.50 -11.03 5.39
C ALA A 164 -2.24 -11.79 4.89
N PRO A 165 -1.70 -11.49 3.68
CA PRO A 165 -0.45 -12.11 3.25
C PRO A 165 0.77 -11.66 4.07
N LEU A 166 0.85 -10.41 4.52
CA LEU A 166 1.92 -9.93 5.40
C LEU A 166 1.91 -10.63 6.77
N ALA A 167 0.72 -10.77 7.38
CA ALA A 167 0.54 -11.48 8.64
C ALA A 167 0.94 -12.96 8.51
N SER A 168 0.61 -13.59 7.39
CA SER A 168 1.01 -14.98 7.09
C SER A 168 2.52 -15.15 6.92
N ALA A 169 3.24 -14.09 6.55
CA ALA A 169 4.70 -14.10 6.41
C ALA A 169 5.43 -14.02 7.76
N GLN A 170 4.78 -13.55 8.84
CA GLN A 170 5.30 -13.76 10.19
C GLN A 170 5.11 -15.22 10.56
N ALA A 171 6.24 -15.92 10.73
CA ALA A 171 6.34 -17.33 11.11
C ALA A 171 5.17 -17.78 12.01
N GLU A 172 4.17 -18.40 11.38
CA GLU A 172 3.03 -19.05 12.02
C GLU A 172 2.17 -18.14 12.92
N MET A 173 1.98 -16.86 12.58
CA MET A 173 0.98 -16.03 13.27
C MET A 173 -0.39 -16.72 13.21
N PRO A 174 -1.03 -17.01 14.36
CA PRO A 174 -2.36 -17.61 14.35
C PRO A 174 -3.39 -16.67 13.70
N VAL A 175 -4.34 -17.25 12.97
CA VAL A 175 -5.42 -16.48 12.30
C VAL A 175 -6.18 -15.59 13.28
N SER A 176 -6.41 -16.06 14.52
CA SER A 176 -7.08 -15.27 15.56
C SER A 176 -6.28 -14.01 15.93
N THR A 177 -4.96 -14.14 16.07
CA THR A 177 -4.06 -13.02 16.38
C THR A 177 -3.96 -12.05 15.20
N ALA A 178 -3.88 -12.56 13.96
CA ALA A 178 -3.95 -11.71 12.78
C ALA A 178 -5.28 -10.94 12.71
N GLY A 179 -6.41 -11.61 13.03
CA GLY A 179 -7.72 -10.97 13.08
C GLY A 179 -7.83 -9.89 14.17
N GLU A 180 -7.29 -10.13 15.36
CA GLU A 180 -7.22 -9.15 16.45
C GLU A 180 -6.39 -7.93 16.06
N LEU A 181 -5.21 -8.14 15.45
CA LEU A 181 -4.37 -7.06 14.95
C LEU A 181 -5.04 -6.26 13.84
N TYR A 182 -5.66 -6.94 12.88
CA TYR A 182 -6.43 -6.28 11.83
C TYR A 182 -7.57 -5.44 12.42
N GLY A 183 -8.32 -5.99 13.38
CA GLY A 183 -9.39 -5.28 14.07
C GLY A 183 -8.87 -4.05 14.83
N PHE A 184 -7.69 -4.13 15.46
CA PHE A 184 -7.04 -2.97 16.07
C PHE A 184 -6.66 -1.92 15.03
N PHE A 185 -6.02 -2.30 13.93
CA PHE A 185 -5.63 -1.36 12.87
C PHE A 185 -6.84 -0.69 12.20
N ALA A 186 -7.96 -1.41 12.05
CA ALA A 186 -9.18 -0.87 11.47
C ALA A 186 -9.88 0.20 12.34
N ILE A 187 -9.65 0.22 13.66
CA ILE A 187 -10.24 1.20 14.59
C ILE A 187 -9.24 2.23 15.12
N ALA A 188 -7.94 1.96 14.95
CA ALA A 188 -6.91 2.91 15.31
C ALA A 188 -7.00 4.14 14.41
N GLU A 189 -6.58 5.30 14.93
CA GLU A 189 -6.41 6.52 14.13
C GLU A 189 -4.93 6.64 13.74
N PRO A 190 -4.49 6.04 12.61
CA PRO A 190 -3.10 6.13 12.20
C PRO A 190 -2.74 7.55 11.75
N THR A 191 -1.44 7.86 11.83
CA THR A 191 -0.90 9.06 11.17
C THR A 191 -0.27 8.67 9.83
N TYR A 192 -0.44 9.54 8.83
CA TYR A 192 0.08 9.33 7.47
C TYR A 192 1.20 10.32 7.19
N GLU A 193 2.31 9.84 6.65
CA GLU A 193 3.44 10.66 6.23
C GLU A 193 3.88 10.30 4.81
N ARG A 194 4.35 11.28 4.05
CA ARG A 194 5.09 11.02 2.81
C ARG A 194 6.53 10.68 3.18
N CYS A 195 6.93 9.43 3.03
CA CYS A 195 8.20 8.90 3.55
C CYS A 195 9.17 8.42 2.47
N GLY A 196 9.16 9.09 1.32
CA GLY A 196 9.99 8.83 0.17
C GLY A 196 9.57 9.74 -0.98
N ASP A 197 10.14 9.52 -2.17
CA ASP A 197 9.74 10.29 -3.36
C ASP A 197 8.25 10.09 -3.67
N SER A 198 7.72 8.89 -3.41
CA SER A 198 6.33 8.51 -3.72
C SER A 198 5.66 7.62 -2.67
N ASP A 199 6.33 7.39 -1.53
CA ASP A 199 5.87 6.39 -0.56
C ASP A 199 5.02 7.02 0.54
N VAL A 200 4.02 6.27 1.02
CA VAL A 200 3.18 6.68 2.14
C VAL A 200 3.42 5.73 3.31
N CYS A 201 3.80 6.31 4.45
CA CYS A 201 3.93 5.59 5.70
C CYS A 201 2.65 5.76 6.52
N ILE A 202 2.08 4.64 6.96
CA ILE A 202 0.93 4.55 7.86
C ILE A 202 1.45 4.12 9.23
N HIS A 203 1.44 5.04 10.18
CA HIS A 203 1.97 4.82 11.52
C HIS A 203 0.84 4.47 12.49
N TYR A 204 0.94 3.28 13.08
CA TYR A 204 0.06 2.84 14.15
C TYR A 204 0.77 3.00 15.49
N GLY A 205 0.65 4.20 16.06
CA GLY A 205 1.32 4.59 17.30
C GLY A 205 2.84 4.51 17.19
N ASP A 206 3.48 4.03 18.26
CA ASP A 206 4.94 3.97 18.36
C ASP A 206 5.57 2.66 17.87
N SER A 207 4.78 1.72 17.35
CA SER A 207 5.27 0.36 17.10
C SER A 207 5.27 -0.02 15.63
N ASP A 208 4.13 0.00 14.95
CA ASP A 208 4.03 -0.54 13.60
C ASP A 208 3.93 0.57 12.55
N VAL A 209 4.69 0.41 11.47
CA VAL A 209 4.68 1.30 10.31
C VAL A 209 4.47 0.45 9.07
N PHE A 210 3.41 0.74 8.32
CA PHE A 210 3.19 0.15 7.01
C PHE A 210 3.61 1.14 5.94
N VAL A 211 4.47 0.70 5.02
CA VAL A 211 4.96 1.54 3.92
C VAL A 211 4.29 1.08 2.64
N VAL A 212 3.45 1.93 2.06
CA VAL A 212 2.83 1.71 0.76
C VAL A 212 3.70 2.39 -0.28
N ASN A 213 4.32 1.58 -1.12
CA ASN A 213 5.17 2.04 -2.21
C ASN A 213 4.28 2.30 -3.42
N PHE A 214 4.34 3.50 -3.99
CA PHE A 214 3.59 3.83 -5.19
C PHE A 214 4.51 3.89 -6.40
N THR A 215 4.02 3.39 -7.52
CA THR A 215 4.64 3.65 -8.82
C THR A 215 3.84 4.69 -9.59
N ARG A 216 4.55 5.58 -10.28
CA ARG A 216 3.97 6.62 -11.12
C ARG A 216 3.80 6.06 -12.54
N ILE A 217 2.55 5.94 -12.98
CA ILE A 217 2.19 5.49 -14.33
C ILE A 217 2.16 6.68 -15.30
N ASP A 218 1.72 7.84 -14.83
CA ASP A 218 1.69 9.12 -15.56
C ASP A 218 1.79 10.29 -14.57
N GLU A 219 1.79 11.54 -15.05
CA GLU A 219 1.99 12.75 -14.23
C GLU A 219 1.17 12.70 -12.93
N ASN A 220 -0.11 12.33 -13.00
CA ASN A 220 -0.99 12.27 -11.83
C ASN A 220 -1.66 10.89 -11.64
N LEU A 221 -1.12 9.83 -12.25
CA LEU A 221 -1.65 8.47 -12.11
C LEU A 221 -0.68 7.59 -11.32
N TRP A 222 -1.15 7.13 -10.18
CA TRP A 222 -0.37 6.33 -9.23
C TRP A 222 -1.07 5.01 -8.96
N THR A 223 -0.29 3.97 -8.69
CA THR A 223 -0.81 2.69 -8.23
C THR A 223 0.10 2.10 -7.16
N PRO A 224 -0.46 1.46 -6.12
CA PRO A 224 0.34 0.70 -5.17
C PRO A 224 1.16 -0.36 -5.91
N ALA A 225 2.45 -0.43 -5.61
CA ALA A 225 3.41 -1.37 -6.17
C ALA A 225 3.86 -2.42 -5.15
N ALA A 226 3.98 -2.02 -3.87
CA ALA A 226 4.25 -2.94 -2.79
C ALA A 226 3.76 -2.38 -1.45
N VAL A 227 3.52 -3.26 -0.49
CA VAL A 227 3.27 -2.89 0.90
C VAL A 227 4.24 -3.63 1.80
N SER A 228 4.96 -2.89 2.64
CA SER A 228 5.88 -3.44 3.62
C SER A 228 5.40 -3.18 5.04
N TRP A 229 5.51 -4.17 5.91
CA TRP A 229 5.29 -4.00 7.34
C TRP A 229 6.62 -3.91 8.08
N TRP A 230 6.81 -2.82 8.83
CA TRP A 230 7.94 -2.59 9.72
C TRP A 230 7.46 -2.49 11.15
N THR A 231 8.19 -3.13 12.06
CA THR A 231 7.94 -3.03 13.50
C THR A 231 9.13 -2.36 14.18
N ARG A 232 8.91 -1.32 14.98
CA ARG A 232 9.98 -0.60 15.68
C ARG A 232 10.67 -1.55 16.64
N MET A 233 11.99 -1.47 16.67
CA MET A 233 12.76 -2.21 17.65
C MET A 233 12.60 -1.52 19.02
N PRO A 234 12.50 -2.28 20.12
CA PRO A 234 12.61 -1.67 21.44
C PRO A 234 13.95 -0.93 21.53
N PRO A 235 13.99 0.25 22.20
CA PRO A 235 15.23 0.98 22.37
C PRO A 235 16.27 0.05 22.99
N SER A 236 17.45 -0.01 22.38
CA SER A 236 18.55 -0.80 22.91
C SER A 236 18.85 -0.26 24.30
N VAL A 237 18.62 -1.06 25.35
CA VAL A 237 19.13 -0.73 26.67
C VAL A 237 20.65 -0.60 26.50
N PRO A 238 21.28 0.55 26.81
CA PRO A 238 22.73 0.62 26.83
C PRO A 238 23.21 -0.53 27.72
N GLN A 239 24.10 -1.38 27.22
CA GLN A 239 24.85 -2.26 28.12
C GLN A 239 25.67 -1.34 29.02
N GLU A 240 25.10 -0.93 30.16
CA GLU A 240 25.88 -0.50 31.30
C GLU A 240 26.90 -1.60 31.53
N GLY A 241 28.16 -1.22 31.44
CA GLY A 241 29.29 -2.14 31.37
C GLY A 241 29.10 -3.26 32.37
N ILE A 242 29.18 -4.50 31.88
CA ILE A 242 29.44 -5.64 32.73
C ILE A 242 30.73 -5.28 33.47
N GLY A 243 30.56 -4.80 34.70
CA GLY A 243 31.65 -4.44 35.57
C GLY A 243 32.60 -5.61 35.60
N LYS A 244 33.89 -5.32 35.40
CA LYS A 244 34.98 -6.21 35.78
C LYS A 244 34.62 -6.80 37.15
N LYS A 245 34.26 -8.08 37.18
CA LYS A 245 34.35 -8.86 38.41
C LYS A 245 35.83 -9.02 38.67
N ASP A 246 36.36 -8.14 39.51
CA ASP A 246 37.58 -8.41 40.25
C ASP A 246 37.38 -9.71 41.04
N GLY A 247 38.34 -10.63 40.92
CA GLY A 247 38.46 -11.80 41.79
C GLY A 247 38.23 -13.14 41.11
N ALA A 248 39.25 -13.61 40.38
CA ALA A 248 39.54 -15.04 40.30
C ALA A 248 41.06 -15.25 40.53
N PRO A 249 41.47 -16.18 41.41
CA PRO A 249 42.85 -16.32 41.83
C PRO A 249 43.69 -17.00 40.75
N THR A 250 44.94 -16.53 40.62
CA THR A 250 45.98 -17.08 39.74
C THR A 250 46.40 -18.48 40.20
N PRO A 251 46.51 -19.49 39.32
CA PRO A 251 47.34 -20.66 39.57
C PRO A 251 48.73 -20.47 38.96
N GLN A 252 49.75 -20.56 39.80
CA GLN A 252 51.15 -20.68 39.39
C GLN A 252 51.44 -22.09 38.85
N GLY A 253 52.16 -22.15 37.73
CA GLY A 253 53.34 -23.00 37.54
C GLY A 253 53.16 -24.49 37.20
N GLY A 254 53.64 -24.89 36.02
CA GLY A 254 53.96 -26.30 35.71
C GLY A 254 54.35 -26.59 34.27
N GLY A 255 55.66 -26.51 33.95
CA GLY A 255 56.40 -27.48 33.12
C GLY A 255 56.18 -27.59 31.60
N ALA A 256 57.13 -27.01 30.85
CA ALA A 256 57.84 -27.45 29.61
C ALA A 256 57.26 -28.53 28.65
N VAL A 257 57.38 -28.29 27.32
CA VAL A 257 58.35 -28.88 26.35
C VAL A 257 57.85 -28.77 24.88
N GLY A 258 58.71 -28.25 23.98
CA GLY A 258 58.84 -28.62 22.54
C GLY A 258 57.87 -27.98 21.52
N ALA A 259 58.24 -27.01 20.66
CA ALA A 259 59.18 -27.00 19.52
C ALA A 259 58.56 -27.41 18.15
N HIS A 260 58.92 -26.62 17.12
CA HIS A 260 58.64 -26.69 15.67
C HIS A 260 57.32 -26.03 15.21
N GLY A 261 57.25 -25.11 14.25
CA GLY A 261 58.21 -24.56 13.30
C GLY A 261 57.45 -24.08 12.05
N ALA A 262 57.92 -22.97 11.48
CA ALA A 262 57.63 -22.42 10.14
C ALA A 262 56.30 -21.65 9.88
N ALA A 263 56.50 -20.40 9.47
CA ALA A 263 55.50 -19.48 8.91
C ALA A 263 55.53 -19.52 7.34
N PRO A 264 54.80 -18.65 6.63
CA PRO A 264 53.76 -18.94 5.63
C PRO A 264 54.25 -18.90 4.16
N PRO A 265 53.34 -18.94 3.15
CA PRO A 265 53.39 -17.84 2.19
C PRO A 265 52.03 -17.29 1.69
N LYS A 266 52.10 -16.05 1.21
CA LYS A 266 51.12 -15.29 0.43
C LYS A 266 51.19 -15.62 -1.08
N ALA A 267 50.10 -15.27 -1.77
CA ALA A 267 50.00 -14.64 -3.11
C ALA A 267 49.37 -15.45 -4.29
N GLN A 268 48.09 -15.16 -4.55
CA GLN A 268 47.49 -14.50 -5.75
C GLN A 268 47.56 -15.14 -7.19
N PRO A 269 46.72 -14.68 -8.16
CA PRO A 269 45.87 -15.54 -9.02
C PRO A 269 46.08 -15.39 -10.56
N ALA A 270 45.28 -16.10 -11.38
CA ALA A 270 44.87 -15.82 -12.78
C ALA A 270 44.15 -17.08 -13.34
N SER A 271 43.31 -17.14 -14.38
CA SER A 271 42.61 -16.20 -15.28
C SER A 271 41.59 -17.00 -16.12
N ALA A 272 40.75 -16.28 -16.86
CA ALA A 272 39.63 -16.69 -17.73
C ALA A 272 39.94 -17.59 -18.95
N ALA A 273 38.90 -18.25 -19.46
CA ALA A 273 38.51 -18.44 -20.87
C ALA A 273 37.29 -19.40 -20.92
N GLY A 274 36.23 -19.23 -21.71
CA GLY A 274 35.87 -18.29 -22.76
C GLY A 274 34.41 -18.52 -23.16
N GLY A 275 33.77 -17.51 -23.75
CA GLY A 275 32.46 -17.65 -24.38
C GLY A 275 32.56 -18.13 -25.83
N PRO A 276 31.42 -18.34 -26.51
CA PRO A 276 31.36 -18.16 -27.95
C PRO A 276 30.28 -17.19 -28.41
N THR A 277 30.62 -16.59 -29.55
CA THR A 277 30.02 -15.50 -30.31
C THR A 277 28.78 -15.93 -31.11
N ARG A 278 27.96 -14.93 -31.47
CA ARG A 278 26.70 -14.97 -32.23
C ARG A 278 26.86 -15.26 -33.75
N THR A 279 25.88 -16.00 -34.29
CA THR A 279 25.16 -15.98 -35.61
C THR A 279 25.91 -15.76 -36.94
N PRO A 280 25.37 -16.33 -38.05
CA PRO A 280 24.25 -15.72 -38.79
C PRO A 280 22.88 -16.36 -38.53
#